data_AF-A0A444WC87-F1
#
_entry.id   AF-A0A444WC87-F1
#
_cell.length_a   1.000
_cell.length_b   1.000
_cell.length_c   1.000
_cell.angle_alpha   90.00
_cell.angle_beta   90.00
_cell.angle_gamma   90.00
#
_symmetry.space_group_name_H-M   'P 1'
#
loop_
_entity.id
_entity.type
_entity.pdbx_description
1 polymer ?
#
loop_
_entity_poly.entity_id
_entity_poly.type
_entity_poly.pdbx_seq_one_letter_code
_entity_poly.pdbx_strand_id
1 'polypeptide(L)'
;MNNRINIVLFGIGNVGSALINKVLKERKELALESKIDFRFPVITNSSVAFFAKEGANFSWEANFIQFSIPFKMEDVVSYVLANNISNLIAVDATDDAKLPLQYIKLIQAGFNVVSVNKAVTALPADFKENVKLAASVRGLESTFVHNAKGDKHAAVEKLFESLIEIAEKQKRLAA
;
A
#
# COMPACT_ATOMS: atom_id res chain seq x y z
N MET A 1 -21.30 -1.71 9.04
CA MET A 1 -20.42 -0.74 8.32
C MET A 1 -19.31 -1.52 7.65
N ASN A 2 -18.84 -1.10 6.47
CA ASN A 2 -17.70 -1.75 5.82
C ASN A 2 -16.40 -1.32 6.49
N ASN A 3 -15.48 -2.27 6.68
CA ASN A 3 -14.12 -2.00 7.12
C ASN A 3 -13.36 -1.34 5.96
N ARG A 4 -13.04 -0.06 6.11
CA ARG A 4 -12.42 0.73 5.06
C ARG A 4 -10.90 0.67 5.20
N ILE A 5 -10.22 0.30 4.12
CA ILE A 5 -8.76 0.11 4.07
C ILE A 5 -8.13 1.11 3.11
N ASN A 6 -7.05 1.73 3.55
CA ASN A 6 -6.38 2.82 2.86
C ASN A 6 -5.04 2.37 2.28
N ILE A 7 -4.97 2.26 0.96
CA ILE A 7 -3.77 1.85 0.25
C ILE A 7 -3.00 3.09 -0.21
N VAL A 8 -1.83 3.31 0.38
CA VAL A 8 -0.84 4.26 -0.13
C VAL A 8 0.10 3.51 -1.07
N LEU A 9 -0.06 3.73 -2.37
CA LEU A 9 0.67 3.01 -3.39
C LEU A 9 1.91 3.79 -3.83
N PHE A 10 3.08 3.20 -3.64
CA PHE A 10 4.34 3.67 -4.19
C PHE A 10 4.67 2.89 -5.46
N GLY A 11 4.73 3.58 -6.59
CA GLY A 11 5.06 3.01 -7.89
C GLY A 11 3.83 2.56 -8.68
N ILE A 12 3.53 3.30 -9.74
CA ILE A 12 2.48 2.98 -10.74
C ILE A 12 3.03 2.41 -12.04
N GLY A 13 4.18 1.73 -11.96
CA GLY A 13 4.67 0.92 -13.07
C GLY A 13 3.74 -0.27 -13.35
N ASN A 14 4.23 -1.24 -14.12
CA ASN A 14 3.42 -2.39 -14.55
C ASN A 14 2.65 -3.11 -13.43
N VAL A 15 3.27 -3.30 -12.26
CA VAL A 15 2.64 -4.02 -11.14
C VAL A 15 1.66 -3.12 -10.39
N GLY A 16 2.03 -1.87 -10.09
CA GLY A 16 1.17 -0.96 -9.34
C GLY A 16 -0.10 -0.57 -10.07
N SER A 17 -0.02 -0.28 -11.37
CA SER A 17 -1.23 0.04 -12.17
C SER A 17 -2.15 -1.18 -12.31
N ALA A 18 -1.58 -2.37 -12.53
CA ALA A 18 -2.34 -3.62 -12.56
C ALA A 18 -3.00 -3.92 -11.21
N LEU A 19 -2.32 -3.65 -10.09
CA LEU A 19 -2.90 -3.79 -8.75
C LEU A 19 -4.08 -2.84 -8.54
N ILE A 20 -3.97 -1.56 -8.93
CA ILE A 20 -5.10 -0.62 -8.85
C ILE A 20 -6.30 -1.18 -9.62
N ASN A 21 -6.08 -1.60 -10.87
CA ASN A 21 -7.15 -2.12 -11.71
C ASN A 21 -7.79 -3.39 -11.13
N LYS A 22 -6.99 -4.31 -10.57
CA LYS A 22 -7.50 -5.50 -9.89
C LYS A 22 -8.35 -5.12 -8.66
N VAL A 23 -7.82 -4.25 -7.80
CA VAL A 23 -8.55 -3.78 -6.61
C VAL A 23 -9.87 -3.12 -7.00
N LEU A 24 -9.89 -2.26 -8.01
CA LEU A 24 -11.12 -1.60 -8.47
C LEU A 24 -12.14 -2.59 -9.05
N LYS A 25 -11.67 -3.58 -9.81
CA LYS A 25 -12.52 -4.63 -10.39
C LYS A 25 -13.22 -5.45 -9.30
N GLU A 26 -12.50 -5.81 -8.24
CA GLU A 26 -13.00 -6.70 -7.19
C GLU A 26 -13.65 -5.95 -6.01
N ARG A 27 -13.51 -4.62 -5.96
CA ARG A 27 -13.98 -3.77 -4.85
C ARG A 27 -15.46 -3.98 -4.50
N LYS A 28 -16.35 -4.07 -5.50
CA LYS A 28 -17.80 -4.25 -5.27
C LYS A 28 -18.09 -5.57 -4.56
N GLU A 29 -17.46 -6.65 -5.00
CA GLU A 29 -17.64 -7.99 -4.44
C GLU A 29 -17.08 -8.06 -3.02
N LEU A 30 -15.87 -7.56 -2.81
CA LEU A 30 -15.26 -7.48 -1.47
C LEU A 30 -16.10 -6.68 -0.47
N ALA A 31 -16.72 -5.58 -0.92
CA ALA A 31 -17.58 -4.75 -0.10
C ALA A 31 -18.88 -5.47 0.29
N LEU A 32 -19.42 -6.32 -0.60
CA LEU A 32 -20.64 -7.09 -0.36
C LEU A 32 -20.38 -8.30 0.55
N GLU A 33 -19.44 -9.15 0.17
CA GLU A 33 -19.19 -10.46 0.77
C GLU A 33 -18.31 -10.37 2.02
N SER A 34 -17.21 -9.61 1.97
CA SER A 34 -16.22 -9.56 3.05
C SER A 34 -16.35 -8.32 3.95
N LYS A 35 -17.24 -7.38 3.60
CA LYS A 35 -17.36 -6.04 4.22
C LYS A 35 -16.04 -5.26 4.19
N ILE A 36 -15.22 -5.46 3.15
CA ILE A 36 -13.95 -4.74 2.96
C ILE A 36 -14.14 -3.70 1.85
N ASP A 37 -13.75 -2.45 2.13
CA ASP A 37 -13.77 -1.37 1.15
C ASP A 37 -12.36 -0.77 0.97
N PHE A 38 -11.71 -1.10 -0.14
CA PHE A 38 -10.40 -0.54 -0.49
C PHE A 38 -10.51 0.83 -1.15
N ARG A 39 -9.61 1.73 -0.76
CA ARG A 39 -9.42 3.04 -1.42
C ARG A 39 -7.93 3.39 -1.53
N PHE A 40 -7.61 4.24 -2.51
CA PHE A 40 -6.25 4.74 -2.74
C PHE A 40 -6.18 6.24 -2.41
N PRO A 41 -5.99 6.62 -1.13
CA PRO A 41 -5.85 8.03 -0.74
C PRO A 41 -4.58 8.67 -1.32
N VAL A 42 -3.53 7.89 -1.57
CA VAL A 42 -2.27 8.38 -2.12
C VAL A 42 -1.75 7.39 -3.15
N ILE A 43 -1.40 7.89 -4.34
CA ILE A 43 -0.75 7.14 -5.40
C ILE A 43 0.50 7.91 -5.80
N THR A 44 1.65 7.25 -5.95
CA THR A 44 2.91 7.90 -6.31
C THR A 44 3.62 7.20 -7.46
N ASN A 45 4.44 7.96 -8.19
CA ASN A 45 5.53 7.42 -9.01
C ASN A 45 6.88 7.87 -8.43
N SER A 46 7.94 7.87 -9.25
CA SER A 46 9.30 8.26 -8.83
C SER A 46 9.47 9.76 -8.56
N SER A 47 8.56 10.63 -8.99
CA SER A 47 8.72 12.09 -8.91
C SER A 47 7.52 12.83 -8.31
N VAL A 48 6.31 12.31 -8.46
CA VAL A 48 5.08 13.00 -8.07
C VAL A 48 4.11 12.06 -7.33
N ALA A 49 3.26 12.66 -6.50
CA ALA A 49 2.18 11.99 -5.79
C ALA A 49 0.83 12.66 -6.10
N PHE A 50 -0.19 11.83 -6.24
CA PHE A 50 -1.58 12.21 -6.28
C PHE A 50 -2.22 11.96 -4.91
N PHE A 51 -2.84 12.98 -4.34
CA PHE A 51 -3.54 12.94 -3.05
C PHE A 51 -5.06 13.01 -3.29
N ALA A 52 -5.74 11.87 -3.16
CA ALA A 52 -7.15 11.73 -3.49
C ALA A 52 -8.05 12.30 -2.38
N LYS A 53 -8.83 13.33 -2.69
CA LYS A 53 -9.84 13.87 -1.76
C LYS A 53 -10.98 12.87 -1.56
N GLU A 54 -11.48 12.79 -0.33
CA GLU A 54 -12.64 11.97 -0.01
C GLU A 54 -13.87 12.39 -0.82
N GLY A 55 -14.63 11.41 -1.35
CA GLY A 55 -15.84 11.65 -2.14
C GLY A 55 -15.62 12.04 -3.60
N ALA A 56 -14.37 12.18 -4.07
CA ALA A 56 -14.10 12.47 -5.48
C ALA A 56 -14.43 11.27 -6.39
N ASN A 57 -14.92 11.54 -7.61
CA ASN A 57 -15.07 10.50 -8.63
C ASN A 57 -13.70 9.90 -8.96
N PHE A 58 -13.56 8.58 -8.79
CA PHE A 58 -12.27 7.92 -8.85
C PHE A 58 -11.94 7.46 -10.27
N SER A 59 -11.27 8.33 -11.03
CA SER A 59 -10.60 7.99 -12.29
C SER A 59 -9.10 8.17 -12.10
N TRP A 60 -8.44 7.14 -11.56
CA TRP A 60 -7.09 7.27 -11.01
C TRP A 60 -6.06 7.73 -12.05
N GLU A 61 -6.15 7.24 -13.30
CA GLU A 61 -5.21 7.61 -14.36
C GLU A 61 -5.31 9.10 -14.71
N ALA A 62 -6.53 9.57 -15.04
CA ALA A 62 -6.77 10.96 -15.38
C ALA A 62 -6.46 11.90 -14.20
N ASN A 63 -6.88 11.52 -13.00
CA ASN A 63 -6.63 12.31 -11.79
C ASN A 63 -5.14 12.39 -11.46
N PHE A 64 -4.39 11.29 -11.62
CA PHE A 64 -2.95 11.29 -11.42
C PHE A 64 -2.25 12.20 -12.42
N ILE A 65 -2.62 12.15 -13.71
CA ILE A 65 -2.03 13.02 -14.73
C ILE A 65 -2.31 14.51 -14.43
N GLN A 66 -3.53 14.83 -14.00
CA GLN A 66 -3.96 16.22 -13.85
C GLN A 66 -3.57 16.87 -12.52
N PHE A 67 -3.53 16.09 -11.43
CA PHE A 67 -3.47 16.64 -10.07
C PHE A 67 -2.25 16.18 -9.26
N SER A 68 -1.33 15.41 -9.84
CA SER A 68 -0.12 15.02 -9.13
C SER A 68 0.84 16.19 -8.95
N ILE A 69 1.51 16.23 -7.80
CA ILE A 69 2.49 17.24 -7.44
C ILE A 69 3.79 16.58 -6.97
N PRO A 70 4.96 17.24 -7.11
CA PRO A 70 6.18 16.77 -6.49
C PRO A 70 5.99 16.53 -4.99
N PHE A 71 6.59 15.47 -4.46
CA PHE A 71 6.39 15.06 -3.07
C PHE A 71 7.67 14.55 -2.43
N LYS A 72 7.66 14.56 -1.10
CA LYS A 72 8.57 13.84 -0.22
C LYS A 72 7.79 12.85 0.63
N MET A 73 8.47 11.88 1.23
CA MET A 73 7.83 10.89 2.11
C MET A 73 7.07 11.56 3.27
N GLU A 74 7.60 12.67 3.78
CA GLU A 74 6.97 13.46 4.85
C GLU A 74 5.63 14.05 4.43
N ASP A 75 5.43 14.38 3.16
CA ASP A 75 4.16 14.91 2.65
C ASP A 75 3.07 13.83 2.69
N VAL A 76 3.43 12.57 2.37
CA VAL A 76 2.53 11.40 2.47
C VAL A 76 2.10 11.16 3.91
N VAL A 77 3.07 11.13 4.83
CA VAL A 77 2.78 10.93 6.27
C VAL A 77 1.94 12.10 6.81
N SER A 78 2.28 13.33 6.46
CA SER A 78 1.54 14.52 6.90
C SER A 78 0.11 14.51 6.37
N TYR A 79 -0.08 14.11 5.11
CA TYR A 79 -1.41 14.02 4.51
C TYR A 79 -2.31 13.01 5.24
N VAL A 80 -1.82 11.80 5.52
CA VAL A 80 -2.64 10.77 6.19
C VAL A 80 -2.99 11.18 7.62
N LEU A 81 -2.06 11.81 8.34
CA LEU A 81 -2.29 12.28 9.71
C LEU A 81 -3.27 13.47 9.73
N ALA A 82 -3.07 14.47 8.86
CA ALA A 82 -3.93 15.66 8.79
C ALA A 82 -5.38 15.33 8.42
N ASN A 83 -5.60 14.25 7.68
CA ASN A 83 -6.93 13.79 7.26
C ASN A 83 -7.46 12.62 8.11
N ASN A 84 -6.83 12.30 9.25
CA ASN A 84 -7.22 11.20 10.15
C ASN A 84 -7.44 9.86 9.42
N ILE A 85 -6.59 9.56 8.44
CA ILE A 85 -6.71 8.36 7.61
C ILE A 85 -6.09 7.19 8.37
N SER A 86 -6.93 6.28 8.88
CA SER A 86 -6.52 5.05 9.57
C SER A 86 -6.53 3.82 8.64
N ASN A 87 -6.28 2.62 9.16
CA ASN A 87 -6.26 1.36 8.40
C ASN A 87 -5.35 1.42 7.17
N LEU A 88 -4.11 1.88 7.40
CA LEU A 88 -3.15 2.20 6.36
C LEU A 88 -2.37 0.96 5.92
N ILE A 89 -2.20 0.80 4.61
CA ILE A 89 -1.28 -0.15 4.00
C ILE A 89 -0.41 0.62 3.00
N ALA A 90 0.90 0.66 3.24
CA ALA A 90 1.88 1.09 2.27
C ALA A 90 2.22 -0.07 1.34
N VAL A 91 1.97 0.11 0.03
CA VAL A 91 2.34 -0.87 -0.99
C VAL A 91 3.55 -0.35 -1.75
N ASP A 92 4.69 -1.04 -1.63
CA ASP A 92 5.88 -0.77 -2.44
C ASP A 92 5.89 -1.67 -3.68
N ALA A 93 5.51 -1.08 -4.81
CA ALA A 93 5.62 -1.63 -6.16
C ALA A 93 6.67 -0.88 -7.01
N THR A 94 7.66 -0.27 -6.35
CA THR A 94 8.76 0.46 -6.97
C THR A 94 9.98 -0.44 -7.25
N ASP A 95 10.88 0.10 -8.06
CA ASP A 95 12.26 -0.40 -8.21
C ASP A 95 13.27 0.50 -7.44
N ASP A 96 12.80 1.35 -6.51
CA ASP A 96 13.67 2.26 -5.75
C ASP A 96 14.31 1.53 -4.56
N ALA A 97 15.64 1.39 -4.58
CA ALA A 97 16.39 0.77 -3.50
C ALA A 97 16.39 1.57 -2.18
N LYS A 98 15.99 2.84 -2.21
CA LYS A 98 15.95 3.71 -1.02
C LYS A 98 14.63 3.59 -0.25
N LEU A 99 13.53 3.27 -0.92
CA LEU A 99 12.21 3.17 -0.30
C LEU A 99 12.13 2.11 0.82
N PRO A 100 12.74 0.91 0.68
CA PRO A 100 12.80 -0.06 1.78
C PRO A 100 13.35 0.50 3.09
N LEU A 101 14.32 1.41 3.02
CA LEU A 101 14.92 2.03 4.21
C LEU A 101 13.93 2.92 4.98
N GLN A 102 12.79 3.28 4.38
CA GLN A 102 11.72 4.06 5.00
C GLN A 102 10.64 3.19 5.66
N TYR A 103 10.69 1.86 5.53
CA TYR A 103 9.63 0.98 6.04
C TYR A 103 9.40 1.12 7.55
N ILE A 104 10.46 1.22 8.35
CA ILE A 104 10.33 1.41 9.80
C ILE A 104 9.63 2.74 10.11
N LYS A 105 9.93 3.81 9.36
CA LYS A 105 9.29 5.12 9.51
C LYS A 105 7.79 5.05 9.17
N LEU A 106 7.43 4.35 8.10
CA LEU A 106 6.03 4.11 7.73
C LEU A 106 5.31 3.30 8.82
N ILE A 107 5.91 2.24 9.34
CA ILE A 107 5.35 1.44 10.44
C ILE A 107 5.15 2.29 11.70
N GLN A 108 6.11 3.15 12.04
CA GLN A 108 5.98 4.09 13.16
C GLN A 108 4.82 5.06 12.97
N ALA A 109 4.50 5.41 11.72
CA ALA A 109 3.35 6.23 11.34
C ALA A 109 2.02 5.44 11.21
N GLY A 110 1.99 4.15 11.55
CA GLY A 110 0.77 3.34 11.58
C GLY A 110 0.47 2.53 10.32
N PHE A 111 1.43 2.42 9.40
CA PHE A 111 1.24 1.67 8.16
C PHE A 111 1.61 0.20 8.33
N ASN A 112 0.74 -0.69 7.85
CA ASN A 112 1.20 -2.01 7.40
C ASN A 112 2.05 -1.82 6.13
N VAL A 113 2.97 -2.74 5.85
CA VAL A 113 3.84 -2.66 4.67
C VAL A 113 3.70 -3.91 3.83
N VAL A 114 3.43 -3.77 2.53
CA VAL A 114 3.45 -4.88 1.57
C VAL A 114 4.36 -4.48 0.42
N SER A 115 5.32 -5.32 0.04
CA SER A 115 6.33 -4.94 -0.94
C SER A 115 6.65 -6.05 -1.92
N VAL A 116 6.66 -5.72 -3.21
CA VAL A 116 7.28 -6.54 -4.29
C VAL A 116 8.64 -5.99 -4.74
N ASN A 117 9.12 -4.91 -4.10
CA ASN A 117 10.40 -4.30 -4.41
C ASN A 117 11.55 -5.29 -4.20
N LYS A 118 12.27 -5.58 -5.29
CA LYS A 118 13.34 -6.58 -5.31
C LYS A 118 14.54 -6.17 -4.48
N ALA A 119 14.77 -4.88 -4.29
CA ALA A 119 15.88 -4.36 -3.48
C ALA A 119 15.79 -4.84 -2.02
N VAL A 120 14.58 -5.11 -1.51
CA VAL A 120 14.38 -5.69 -0.16
C VAL A 120 15.09 -7.03 -0.01
N THR A 121 15.18 -7.83 -1.09
CA THR A 121 15.84 -9.16 -1.03
C THR A 121 17.34 -9.02 -0.82
N ALA A 122 17.94 -7.98 -1.38
CA ALA A 122 19.38 -7.70 -1.27
C ALA A 122 19.78 -7.07 0.07
N LEU A 123 18.81 -6.62 0.88
CA LEU A 123 19.07 -6.11 2.22
C LEU A 123 19.41 -7.25 3.19
N PRO A 124 20.20 -6.97 4.25
CA PRO A 124 20.56 -7.94 5.28
C PRO A 124 19.33 -8.65 5.87
N ALA A 125 19.50 -9.91 6.30
CA ALA A 125 18.43 -10.67 6.95
C ALA A 125 17.87 -9.90 8.16
N ASP A 126 18.76 -9.41 9.02
CA ASP A 126 18.45 -8.63 10.22
C ASP A 126 17.61 -7.38 9.91
N PHE A 127 17.80 -6.75 8.75
CA PHE A 127 16.98 -5.62 8.34
C PHE A 127 15.52 -6.03 8.18
N LYS A 128 15.27 -7.12 7.45
CA LYS A 128 13.90 -7.64 7.21
C LYS A 128 13.25 -8.11 8.51
N GLU A 129 14.02 -8.73 9.40
CA GLU A 129 13.56 -9.15 10.73
C GLU A 129 13.21 -7.95 11.60
N ASN A 130 14.02 -6.90 11.60
CA ASN A 130 13.75 -5.66 12.31
C ASN A 130 12.47 -4.97 11.82
N VAL A 131 12.21 -4.95 10.51
CA VAL A 131 10.96 -4.41 9.96
C VAL A 131 9.75 -5.23 10.43
N LYS A 132 9.83 -6.57 10.38
CA LYS A 132 8.77 -7.46 10.87
C LYS A 132 8.51 -7.30 12.36
N LEU A 133 9.57 -7.21 13.17
CA LEU A 133 9.47 -6.98 14.60
C LEU A 133 8.82 -5.62 14.87
N ALA A 134 9.27 -4.55 14.20
CA ALA A 134 8.70 -3.22 14.35
C ALA A 134 7.20 -3.16 14.02
N ALA A 135 6.76 -3.89 13.00
CA ALA A 135 5.34 -4.02 12.65
C ALA A 135 4.59 -4.80 13.76
N SER A 136 5.10 -5.96 14.14
CA SER A 136 4.47 -6.87 15.10
C SER A 136 4.23 -6.23 16.47
N VAL A 137 5.21 -5.52 17.03
CA VAL A 137 5.07 -4.84 18.34
C VAL A 137 4.04 -3.71 18.32
N ARG A 138 3.59 -3.28 17.14
CA ARG A 138 2.55 -2.28 16.93
C ARG A 138 1.21 -2.87 16.48
N GLY A 139 1.10 -4.20 16.42
CA GLY A 139 -0.08 -4.88 15.88
C GLY A 139 -0.28 -4.68 14.37
N LEU A 140 0.79 -4.33 13.65
CA LEU A 140 0.82 -4.13 12.20
C LEU A 140 1.50 -5.32 11.51
N GLU A 141 1.30 -5.42 10.20
CA GLU A 141 1.88 -6.44 9.34
C GLU A 141 2.95 -5.88 8.41
N SER A 142 3.93 -6.73 8.09
CA SER A 142 4.87 -6.46 7.01
C SER A 142 5.13 -7.71 6.16
N THR A 143 4.78 -7.64 4.88
CA THR A 143 4.90 -8.76 3.92
C THR A 143 5.83 -8.38 2.78
N PHE A 144 6.85 -9.21 2.54
CA PHE A 144 7.78 -9.06 1.42
C PHE A 144 7.53 -10.17 0.40
N VAL A 145 6.89 -9.80 -0.71
CA VAL A 145 6.54 -10.71 -1.80
C VAL A 145 7.76 -10.94 -2.68
N HIS A 146 8.34 -12.13 -2.57
CA HIS A 146 9.42 -12.53 -3.47
C HIS A 146 8.84 -13.00 -4.82
N ASN A 147 9.16 -12.28 -5.90
CA ASN A 147 8.83 -12.66 -7.27
C ASN A 147 10.06 -13.15 -8.02
N ALA A 148 10.41 -14.43 -7.81
CA ALA A 148 11.61 -15.06 -8.35
C ALA A 148 11.68 -15.10 -9.89
N LYS A 149 10.56 -14.97 -10.61
CA LYS A 149 10.48 -15.17 -12.07
C LYS A 149 10.12 -13.92 -12.88
N GLY A 150 9.95 -12.76 -12.23
CA GLY A 150 9.49 -11.56 -12.93
C GLY A 150 8.08 -11.66 -13.50
N ASP A 151 7.29 -12.63 -13.01
CA ASP A 151 5.91 -12.82 -13.41
C ASP A 151 5.06 -11.70 -12.78
N LYS A 152 4.62 -10.76 -13.61
CA LYS A 152 3.83 -9.61 -13.18
C LYS A 152 2.48 -10.03 -12.62
N HIS A 153 1.84 -11.04 -13.22
CA HIS A 153 0.53 -11.51 -12.77
C HIS A 153 0.64 -12.12 -11.38
N ALA A 154 1.61 -13.00 -11.16
CA ALA A 154 1.85 -13.60 -9.85
C ALA A 154 2.19 -12.54 -8.77
N ALA A 155 2.90 -11.46 -9.12
CA ALA A 155 3.16 -10.37 -8.18
C ALA A 155 1.88 -9.62 -7.80
N VAL A 156 1.03 -9.30 -8.78
CA VAL A 156 -0.25 -8.60 -8.55
C VAL A 156 -1.19 -9.44 -7.69
N GLU A 157 -1.32 -10.74 -7.97
CA GLU A 157 -2.15 -11.64 -7.17
C GLU A 157 -1.67 -11.71 -5.72
N LYS A 158 -0.38 -11.94 -5.48
CA LYS A 158 0.18 -12.00 -4.12
C LYS A 158 0.05 -10.67 -3.36
N LEU A 159 0.23 -9.53 -4.04
CA LEU A 159 -0.01 -8.22 -3.44
C LEU A 159 -1.46 -8.12 -2.99
N PHE A 160 -2.39 -8.46 -3.87
CA PHE A 160 -3.81 -8.39 -3.60
C PHE A 160 -4.26 -9.33 -2.48
N GLU A 161 -3.79 -10.57 -2.45
CA GLU A 161 -4.01 -11.53 -1.36
C GLU A 161 -3.52 -10.95 -0.03
N SER A 162 -2.31 -10.37 -0.01
CA SER A 162 -1.74 -9.73 1.19
C SER A 162 -2.60 -8.56 1.69
N LEU A 163 -3.20 -7.78 0.77
CA LEU A 163 -4.12 -6.69 1.14
C LEU A 163 -5.37 -7.24 1.83
N ILE A 164 -5.94 -8.34 1.32
CA ILE A 164 -7.12 -8.99 1.90
C ILE A 164 -6.81 -9.57 3.27
N GLU A 165 -5.68 -10.26 3.42
CA GLU A 165 -5.26 -10.86 4.71
C GLU A 165 -5.12 -9.80 5.81
N ILE A 166 -4.47 -8.68 5.50
CA ILE A 166 -4.31 -7.55 6.42
C ILE A 166 -5.68 -6.94 6.74
N ALA A 167 -6.52 -6.73 5.74
CA ALA A 167 -7.86 -6.16 5.92
C ALA A 167 -8.75 -7.03 6.81
N GLU A 168 -8.73 -8.34 6.62
CA GLU A 168 -9.46 -9.32 7.44
C GLU A 168 -8.92 -9.35 8.88
N LYS A 169 -7.60 -9.28 9.07
CA LYS A 169 -7.02 -9.20 10.42
C LYS A 169 -7.44 -7.92 11.14
N GLN A 170 -7.38 -6.77 10.47
CA GLN A 170 -7.83 -5.50 11.04
C GLN A 170 -9.33 -5.51 11.39
N LYS A 171 -10.15 -6.12 10.52
CA LYS A 171 -11.59 -6.31 10.77
C LYS A 171 -11.84 -7.11 12.06
N ARG A 172 -11.10 -8.21 12.25
CA ARG A 172 -11.21 -9.06 13.47
C ARG A 172 -10.78 -8.35 14.75
N LEU A 173 -9.78 -7.48 14.68
CA LEU A 173 -9.29 -6.72 15.85
C LEU A 173 -10.20 -5.55 16.24
N ALA A 174 -11.06 -5.08 15.32
CA ALA A 174 -12.00 -3.99 15.53
C ALA A 174 -13.41 -4.46 15.93
N ALA A 175 -13.66 -5.77 15.93
CA ALA A 175 -14.93 -6.41 16.31
C ALA A 175 -14.95 -6.76 17.80
#